data_AF-K9V2I9-F1
#
_entry.id   AF-K9V2I9-F1
#
_cell.length_a   1.000
_cell.length_b   1.000
_cell.length_c   1.000
_cell.angle_alpha   90.00
_cell.angle_beta   90.00
_cell.angle_gamma   90.00
#
_symmetry.space_group_name_H-M   'P 1'
#
loop_
_entity.id
_entity.type
_entity.pdbx_description
1 polymer ?
#
loop_
_entity_poly.entity_id
_entity_poly.type
_entity_poly.pdbx_seq_one_letter_code
_entity_poly.pdbx_strand_id
1 'polypeptide(L)'
;MSEPCSVLIDFSEAGLDLDRSDLESYLLTIADEMESGDLVQSARLARDEDIPEAAKSGVAAFLIGILTTEINRKNLGKLMDYLGNLRYGKTLTLSGEIDGMTYNIEYRNKQELDQAADTIERLTNLRVKIREQQTKPEN
;
A
#
# COMPACT_ATOMS: atom_id res chain seq x y z
N MET A 1 -8.84 -15.97 -9.60
CA MET A 1 -7.55 -15.43 -9.14
C MET A 1 -7.85 -14.01 -8.67
N SER A 2 -7.43 -13.61 -7.46
CA SER A 2 -7.60 -12.23 -7.01
C SER A 2 -6.75 -11.32 -7.90
N GLU A 3 -7.36 -10.27 -8.44
CA GLU A 3 -6.67 -9.28 -9.26
C GLU A 3 -5.58 -8.58 -8.42
N PRO A 4 -4.39 -8.33 -8.98
CA PRO A 4 -3.37 -7.53 -8.31
C PRO A 4 -3.91 -6.13 -8.03
N CYS A 5 -3.61 -5.61 -6.84
CA CYS A 5 -3.90 -4.24 -6.47
C CYS A 5 -2.61 -3.42 -6.49
N SER A 6 -2.66 -2.22 -7.05
CA SER A 6 -1.56 -1.26 -7.02
C SER A 6 -1.57 -0.52 -5.68
N VAL A 7 -0.41 -0.50 -5.02
CA VAL A 7 -0.22 0.08 -3.70
C VAL A 7 1.03 0.94 -3.69
N LEU A 8 0.87 2.19 -3.24
CA LEU A 8 1.96 3.12 -2.97
C LEU A 8 2.38 3.02 -1.51
N ILE A 9 3.69 2.94 -1.29
CA ILE A 9 4.31 2.88 0.03
C ILE A 9 5.29 4.05 0.15
N ASP A 10 4.98 4.99 1.02
CA ASP A 10 5.78 6.19 1.24
C ASP A 10 6.68 6.03 2.47
N PHE A 11 7.99 6.16 2.22
CA PHE A 11 9.06 6.10 3.21
C PHE A 11 9.64 7.48 3.55
N SER A 12 9.12 8.57 2.98
CA SER A 12 9.63 9.93 3.17
C SER A 12 9.59 10.36 4.64
N GLU A 13 8.55 9.93 5.37
CA GLU A 13 8.39 10.21 6.80
C GLU A 13 8.90 9.08 7.71
N ALA A 14 9.54 8.05 7.12
CA ALA A 14 10.08 6.93 7.89
C ALA A 14 11.31 7.31 8.74
N GLY A 15 11.79 8.56 8.65
CA GLY A 15 12.86 9.11 9.50
C GLY A 15 14.17 8.33 9.36
N LEU A 16 14.53 8.02 8.11
CA LEU A 16 15.68 7.16 7.77
C LEU A 16 17.03 7.85 7.86
N ASP A 17 17.04 9.18 8.01
CA ASP A 17 18.28 9.99 8.04
C ASP A 17 19.19 9.68 6.83
N LEU A 18 18.58 9.40 5.67
CA LEU A 18 19.26 9.15 4.41
C LEU A 18 19.14 10.38 3.52
N ASP A 19 20.20 10.71 2.80
CA ASP A 19 20.07 11.63 1.68
C ASP A 19 19.30 10.99 0.52
N ARG A 20 18.97 11.78 -0.50
CA ARG A 20 18.16 11.33 -1.63
C ARG A 20 18.73 10.11 -2.35
N SER A 21 20.03 10.10 -2.62
CA SER A 21 20.67 9.03 -3.41
C SER A 21 20.73 7.74 -2.61
N ASP A 22 21.03 7.86 -1.32
CA ASP A 22 21.05 6.75 -0.39
C ASP A 22 19.64 6.20 -0.14
N LEU A 23 18.62 7.06 -0.06
CA LEU A 23 17.21 6.67 0.05
C LEU A 23 16.74 5.92 -1.20
N GLU A 24 17.06 6.40 -2.40
CA GLU A 24 16.71 5.70 -3.65
C GLU A 24 17.38 4.32 -3.71
N SER A 25 18.67 4.23 -3.39
CA SER A 25 19.42 2.96 -3.36
C SER A 25 18.86 1.99 -2.31
N TYR A 26 18.49 2.52 -1.14
CA TYR A 26 17.85 1.77 -0.09
C TYR A 26 16.50 1.21 -0.57
N LEU A 27 15.66 2.04 -1.20
CA LEU A 27 14.36 1.60 -1.70
C LEU A 27 14.45 0.59 -2.84
N LEU A 28 15.47 0.66 -3.69
CA LEU A 28 15.73 -0.37 -4.70
C LEU A 28 16.07 -1.71 -4.05
N THR A 29 16.81 -1.70 -2.93
CA THR A 29 17.09 -2.91 -2.14
C THR A 29 15.80 -3.47 -1.55
N ILE A 30 14.94 -2.62 -0.98
CA ILE A 30 13.64 -3.03 -0.45
C ILE A 30 12.73 -3.61 -1.54
N ALA A 31 12.70 -3.00 -2.72
CA ALA A 31 11.92 -3.51 -3.85
C ALA A 31 12.38 -4.92 -4.25
N ASP A 32 13.69 -5.14 -4.37
CA ASP A 32 14.27 -6.46 -4.68
C ASP A 32 13.96 -7.50 -3.60
N GLU A 33 14.04 -7.12 -2.32
CA GLU A 33 13.67 -7.99 -1.19
C GLU A 33 12.18 -8.39 -1.23
N MET A 34 11.29 -7.44 -1.57
CA MET A 34 9.86 -7.69 -1.67
C MET A 34 9.52 -8.65 -2.81
N GLU A 35 10.15 -8.48 -3.97
CA GLU A 35 9.96 -9.36 -5.12
C GLU A 35 10.57 -10.75 -4.87
N SER A 36 11.82 -10.80 -4.40
CA SER A 36 12.52 -12.05 -4.08
C SER A 36 11.83 -12.84 -2.96
N GLY A 37 11.16 -12.15 -2.04
CA GLY A 37 10.37 -12.73 -0.97
C GLY A 37 8.97 -13.21 -1.36
N ASP A 38 8.55 -13.09 -2.64
CA ASP A 38 7.18 -13.33 -3.09
C ASP A 38 6.13 -12.55 -2.26
N LEU A 39 6.52 -11.34 -1.80
CA LEU A 39 5.62 -10.43 -1.07
C LEU A 39 4.75 -9.64 -2.05
N VAL A 40 5.32 -9.27 -3.18
CA VAL A 40 4.70 -8.50 -4.26
C VAL A 40 4.99 -9.17 -5.60
N GLN A 41 4.18 -8.88 -6.61
CA GLN A 41 4.44 -9.31 -7.99
C GLN A 41 5.47 -8.43 -8.68
N SER A 42 5.44 -7.14 -8.37
CA SER A 42 6.40 -6.15 -8.84
C SER A 42 6.52 -5.01 -7.82
N ALA A 43 7.70 -4.41 -7.74
CA ALA A 43 7.98 -3.22 -6.96
C ALA A 43 8.96 -2.31 -7.72
N ARG A 44 8.66 -1.01 -7.77
CA ARG A 44 9.56 -0.01 -8.35
C ARG A 44 9.38 1.35 -7.70
N LEU A 45 10.34 2.25 -7.93
CA LEU A 45 10.17 3.65 -7.57
C LEU A 45 8.94 4.23 -8.30
N ALA A 46 8.14 4.99 -7.55
CA ALA A 46 6.95 5.63 -8.08
C ALA A 46 7.30 6.73 -9.09
N ARG A 47 6.45 6.86 -10.11
CA ARG A 47 6.46 7.92 -11.14
C ARG A 47 5.21 8.77 -11.01
N ASP A 48 5.19 9.93 -11.67
CA ASP A 48 4.06 10.86 -11.58
C ASP A 48 2.74 10.23 -12.05
N GLU A 49 2.82 9.30 -13.00
CA GLU A 49 1.69 8.52 -13.52
C GLU A 49 1.12 7.51 -12.50
N ASP A 50 1.90 7.12 -11.50
CA ASP A 50 1.51 6.11 -10.51
C ASP A 50 0.68 6.69 -9.36
N ILE A 51 0.69 8.02 -9.19
CA ILE A 51 -0.03 8.69 -8.10
C ILE A 51 -1.50 8.87 -8.49
N PRO A 52 -2.45 8.22 -7.78
CA PRO A 52 -3.87 8.42 -8.02
C PRO A 52 -4.21 9.90 -7.90
N GLU A 53 -5.04 10.42 -8.81
CA GLU A 53 -5.36 11.84 -8.84
C GLU A 53 -5.95 12.35 -7.52
N ALA A 54 -6.75 11.50 -6.86
CA ALA A 54 -7.31 11.75 -5.53
C ALA A 54 -6.27 11.72 -4.38
N ALA A 55 -5.14 11.05 -4.58
CA ALA A 55 -4.05 10.94 -3.59
C ALA A 55 -2.99 12.03 -3.76
N LYS A 56 -2.97 12.77 -4.88
CA LYS A 56 -2.03 13.87 -5.16
C LYS A 56 -2.05 15.00 -4.11
N SER A 57 -3.11 15.12 -3.32
CA SER A 57 -3.21 16.12 -2.25
C SER A 57 -2.58 15.67 -0.93
N GLY A 58 -2.25 14.38 -0.77
CA GLY A 58 -1.68 13.81 0.46
C GLY A 58 -0.32 13.13 0.27
N VAL A 59 -0.06 12.56 -0.91
CA VAL A 59 1.26 12.09 -1.32
C VAL A 59 2.01 13.28 -1.90
N ALA A 60 3.10 13.70 -1.25
CA ALA A 60 3.80 14.94 -1.55
C ALA A 60 4.15 15.06 -3.05
N ALA A 61 4.22 16.29 -3.57
CA ALA A 61 4.64 16.64 -4.93
C ALA A 61 6.10 16.24 -5.28
N PHE A 62 6.73 15.42 -4.43
CA PHE A 62 8.06 14.83 -4.58
C PHE A 62 7.94 13.33 -4.41
N LEU A 63 8.13 12.59 -5.51
CA LEU A 63 8.09 11.11 -5.57
C LEU A 63 9.29 10.42 -4.88
N ILE A 64 10.19 11.22 -4.29
CA ILE A 64 11.34 10.70 -3.58
C ILE A 64 10.83 9.94 -2.37
N GLY A 65 11.32 8.72 -2.15
CA GLY A 65 10.92 7.94 -0.99
C GLY A 65 9.70 7.05 -1.19
N ILE A 66 9.13 6.96 -2.41
CA ILE A 66 7.89 6.22 -2.64
C ILE A 66 8.13 5.02 -3.56
N LEU A 67 7.64 3.85 -3.13
CA LEU A 67 7.53 2.65 -3.96
C LEU A 67 6.10 2.48 -4.46
N THR A 68 5.96 2.10 -5.73
CA THR A 68 4.73 1.52 -6.28
C THR A 68 4.89 0.01 -6.36
N THR A 69 3.90 -0.72 -5.89
CA THR A 69 3.93 -2.18 -5.76
C THR A 69 2.64 -2.81 -6.28
N GLU A 70 2.76 -3.95 -6.95
CA GLU A 70 1.60 -4.77 -7.31
C GLU A 70 1.49 -5.93 -6.34
N ILE A 71 0.45 -5.92 -5.51
CA ILE A 71 0.26 -6.96 -4.50
C ILE A 71 -0.94 -7.86 -4.83
N ASN A 72 -0.75 -9.16 -4.63
CA ASN A 72 -1.86 -10.09 -4.56
C ASN A 72 -2.50 -10.01 -3.16
N ARG A 73 -3.83 -9.97 -3.08
CA ARG A 73 -4.57 -9.96 -1.80
C ARG A 73 -4.12 -11.07 -0.83
N LYS A 74 -3.70 -12.24 -1.34
CA LYS A 74 -3.17 -13.35 -0.54
C LYS A 74 -1.82 -13.04 0.16
N ASN A 75 -1.04 -12.11 -0.38
CA ASN A 75 0.28 -11.72 0.11
C ASN A 75 0.25 -10.43 0.94
N LEU A 76 -0.90 -9.75 1.03
CA LEU A 76 -1.04 -8.50 1.79
C LEU A 76 -0.54 -8.65 3.23
N GLY A 77 -0.97 -9.70 3.94
CA GLY A 77 -0.52 -9.95 5.31
C GLY A 77 1.00 -10.15 5.43
N LYS A 78 1.63 -10.84 4.48
CA LYS A 78 3.10 -11.03 4.48
C LYS A 78 3.84 -9.73 4.23
N LEU A 79 3.33 -8.90 3.31
CA LEU A 79 3.87 -7.57 3.08
C LEU A 79 3.77 -6.72 4.36
N MET A 80 2.62 -6.76 5.04
CA MET A 80 2.42 -6.02 6.28
C MET A 80 3.36 -6.48 7.39
N ASP A 81 3.58 -7.79 7.51
CA ASP A 81 4.57 -8.36 8.44
C ASP A 81 5.98 -7.86 8.14
N TYR A 82 6.37 -7.86 6.87
CA TYR A 82 7.68 -7.37 6.43
C TYR A 82 7.85 -5.87 6.76
N LEU A 83 6.90 -5.02 6.38
CA LEU A 83 6.95 -3.57 6.63
C LEU A 83 6.96 -3.24 8.13
N GLY A 84 6.17 -3.97 8.92
CA GLY A 84 6.15 -3.81 10.37
C GLY A 84 7.49 -4.18 11.04
N ASN A 85 8.19 -5.20 10.55
CA ASN A 85 9.52 -5.59 11.02
C ASN A 85 10.62 -4.64 10.53
N LEU A 86 10.47 -4.13 9.29
CA LEU A 86 11.42 -3.21 8.67
C LEU A 86 11.50 -1.87 9.43
N ARG A 87 10.42 -1.48 10.12
CA ARG A 87 10.30 -0.19 10.82
C ARG A 87 9.67 -0.34 12.20
N TYR A 88 10.46 -0.74 13.18
CA TYR A 88 10.06 -0.62 14.59
C TYR A 88 10.06 0.85 15.02
N GLY A 89 8.88 1.49 15.08
CA GLY A 89 8.68 2.81 15.70
C GLY A 89 8.73 4.04 14.78
N LYS A 90 8.58 3.89 13.46
CA LYS A 90 8.53 5.00 12.49
C LYS A 90 7.23 4.95 11.68
N THR A 91 6.70 6.11 11.30
CA THR A 91 5.46 6.19 10.51
C THR A 91 5.75 5.84 9.04
N LEU A 92 4.93 4.97 8.47
CA LEU A 92 4.85 4.73 7.03
C LEU A 92 3.44 5.06 6.56
N THR A 93 3.35 5.46 5.29
CA THR A 93 2.07 5.81 4.67
C THR A 93 1.79 4.87 3.51
N LEU A 94 0.62 4.23 3.55
CA LEU A 94 0.10 3.33 2.53
C LEU A 94 -1.06 3.99 1.81
N SER A 95 -0.93 4.18 0.51
CA SER A 95 -1.99 4.74 -0.33
C SER A 95 -2.31 3.81 -1.49
N GLY A 96 -3.57 3.75 -1.90
CA GLY A 96 -3.96 2.94 -3.05
C GLY A 96 -5.44 2.98 -3.33
N GLU A 97 -5.87 2.17 -4.28
CA GLU A 97 -7.28 2.01 -4.63
C GLU A 97 -7.67 0.53 -4.65
N ILE A 98 -8.74 0.19 -3.91
CA ILE A 98 -9.34 -1.15 -3.92
C ILE A 98 -10.83 -0.99 -4.20
N ASP A 99 -11.33 -1.69 -5.21
CA ASP A 99 -12.75 -1.70 -5.58
C ASP A 99 -13.35 -0.28 -5.78
N GLY A 100 -12.56 0.68 -6.26
CA GLY A 100 -12.97 2.08 -6.41
C GLY A 100 -13.11 2.85 -5.09
N MET A 101 -12.42 2.42 -4.04
CA MET A 101 -12.20 3.17 -2.80
C MET A 101 -10.72 3.50 -2.70
N THR A 102 -10.40 4.79 -2.68
CA THR A 102 -9.06 5.27 -2.37
C THR A 102 -8.85 5.21 -0.86
N TYR A 103 -7.69 4.71 -0.43
CA TYR A 103 -7.27 4.73 0.97
C TYR A 103 -5.93 5.45 1.10
N ASN A 104 -5.73 6.08 2.25
CA ASN A 104 -4.47 6.64 2.70
C ASN A 104 -4.35 6.34 4.20
N ILE A 105 -3.39 5.49 4.57
CA ILE A 105 -3.24 4.95 5.92
C ILE A 105 -1.84 5.26 6.41
N GLU A 106 -1.76 5.99 7.52
CA GLU A 106 -0.53 6.12 8.30
C GLU A 106 -0.50 5.05 9.39
N TYR A 107 0.65 4.41 9.57
CA TYR A 107 0.84 3.41 10.63
C TYR A 107 2.27 3.42 11.14
N ARG A 108 2.45 3.03 12.40
CA ARG A 108 3.75 3.05 13.10
C ARG A 108 4.21 1.69 13.58
N ASN A 109 3.31 0.71 13.53
CA ASN A 109 3.54 -0.64 14.01
C ASN A 109 2.56 -1.62 13.33
N LYS A 110 2.86 -2.91 13.45
CA LYS A 110 2.04 -3.99 12.90
C LYS A 110 0.58 -3.94 13.36
N GLN A 111 0.31 -3.58 14.61
CA GLN A 111 -1.05 -3.56 15.13
C GLN A 111 -1.92 -2.50 14.45
N GLU A 112 -1.40 -1.28 14.27
CA GLU A 112 -2.09 -0.20 13.55
C GLU A 112 -2.34 -0.58 12.08
N LEU A 113 -1.35 -1.23 11.48
CA LEU A 113 -1.42 -1.72 10.10
C LEU A 113 -2.48 -2.82 9.91
N ASP A 114 -2.48 -3.83 10.79
CA ASP A 114 -3.45 -4.92 10.78
C ASP A 114 -4.88 -4.40 10.98
N GLN A 115 -5.07 -3.40 11.87
CA GLN A 115 -6.36 -2.75 12.08
C GLN A 115 -6.85 -2.01 10.83
N ALA A 116 -5.95 -1.32 10.14
CA ALA A 116 -6.30 -0.60 8.92
C ALA A 116 -6.64 -1.58 7.78
N ALA A 117 -5.90 -2.68 7.65
CA ALA A 117 -6.17 -3.73 6.67
C ALA A 117 -7.54 -4.42 6.90
N ASP A 118 -7.86 -4.80 8.15
CA ASP A 118 -9.18 -5.36 8.50
C ASP A 118 -10.31 -4.36 8.22
N THR A 119 -10.09 -3.07 8.48
CA THR A 119 -11.07 -2.02 8.18
C THR A 119 -11.35 -1.91 6.68
N ILE A 120 -10.30 -1.89 5.84
CA ILE A 120 -10.46 -1.88 4.38
C ILE A 120 -11.22 -3.13 3.92
N GLU A 121 -10.82 -4.31 4.39
CA GLU A 121 -11.45 -5.56 3.98
C GLU A 121 -12.96 -5.58 4.33
N ARG A 122 -13.32 -5.10 5.52
CA ARG A 122 -14.73 -4.99 5.94
C ARG A 122 -15.51 -4.04 5.06
N LEU A 123 -14.96 -2.87 4.74
CA LEU A 123 -15.60 -1.88 3.87
C LEU A 123 -15.81 -2.46 2.46
N THR A 124 -14.81 -3.13 1.91
CA THR A 124 -14.90 -3.80 0.60
C THR A 124 -15.99 -4.88 0.61
N ASN A 125 -16.00 -5.76 1.61
CA ASN A 125 -16.98 -6.84 1.71
C ASN A 125 -18.42 -6.30 1.91
N LEU A 126 -18.61 -5.19 2.64
CA LEU A 126 -19.90 -4.52 2.78
C LEU A 126 -20.41 -3.98 1.44
N ARG A 127 -19.53 -3.35 0.63
CA ARG A 127 -19.90 -2.81 -0.68
C ARG A 127 -20.36 -3.91 -1.65
N VAL A 128 -19.67 -5.05 -1.64
CA VAL A 128 -20.07 -6.24 -2.44
C VAL A 128 -21.49 -6.67 -2.06
N LYS A 129 -21.77 -6.83 -0.76
CA LYS A 129 -23.11 -7.23 -0.28
C LYS A 129 -24.21 -6.26 -0.67
N ILE A 130 -23.95 -4.95 -0.63
CA ILE A 130 -24.95 -3.93 -1.04
C ILE A 130 -25.24 -4.05 -2.54
N ARG A 131 -24.21 -4.22 -3.39
CA ARG A 131 -24.39 -4.42 -4.83
C ARG A 131 -25.15 -5.70 -5.17
N GLU A 132 -24.89 -6.79 -4.45
CA GLU A 132 -25.63 -8.06 -4.62
C GLU A 132 -27.10 -7.94 -4.18
N GLN A 133 -27.40 -7.14 -3.16
CA GLN A 133 -28.79 -6.91 -2.72
C GLN A 133 -29.58 -6.03 -3.70
N GLN A 134 -28.94 -5.08 -4.38
CA GLN A 134 -29.61 -4.23 -5.38
C GLN A 134 -29.80 -4.90 -6.75
N THR A 135 -29.17 -6.06 -6.99
CA THR A 135 -29.26 -6.80 -8.26
C THR A 135 -30.20 -7.99 -8.21
N LYS A 136 -30.82 -8.29 -7.05
CA LYS A 136 -31.95 -9.22 -6.99
C LYS A 136 -33.22 -8.51 -7.49
N PRO A 137 -33.81 -8.90 -8.64
CA PRO A 137 -35.15 -8.45 -8.96
C PRO A 137 -36.10 -9.03 -7.90
N GLU A 138 -36.87 -8.15 -7.27
CA GLU A 138 -38.06 -8.54 -6.52
C GLU A 138 -38.95 -9.35 -7.48
N ASN A 139 -39.25 -10.59 -7.09
CA ASN A 139 -40.09 -11.52 -7.81
C ASN A 139 -41.45 -11.60 -7.12
#